data_AF-A0A8D8W4T0-F1
#
_entry.id   AF-A0A8D8W4T0-F1
#
_cell.length_a   1.000
_cell.length_b   1.000
_cell.length_c   1.000
_cell.angle_alpha   90.00
_cell.angle_beta   90.00
_cell.angle_gamma   90.00
#
_symmetry.space_group_name_H-M   'P 1'
#
loop_
_entity.id
_entity.type
_entity.pdbx_description
1 polymer ?
#
loop_
_entity_poly.entity_id
_entity_poly.type
_entity_poly.pdbx_seq_one_letter_code
_entity_poly.pdbx_strand_id
1 'polypeptide(L)'
;KDIMNNNKYVKILNSNYVICNLTSVKSNIAINIKIERGRGYFPVIQRKGSQKKIGLIFLDVCFNPIKYVSYSVKTIVFGDRDDVDSLTIVIETNGIIDSKLAFITSSTILAEQFSIFMDLSSIIK
;
A
#
# COMPACT_ATOMS: atom_id res chain seq x y z
N LYS A 1 -13.12 -18.52 -0.69
CA LYS A 1 -13.55 -19.02 0.64
C LYS A 1 -12.71 -20.21 1.10
N ASP A 2 -11.83 -20.67 0.22
CA ASP A 2 -11.19 -21.99 0.26
C ASP A 2 -9.77 -21.92 0.83
N ILE A 3 -9.29 -20.70 1.14
CA ILE A 3 -8.02 -20.48 1.81
C ILE A 3 -8.17 -20.79 3.29
N MET A 4 -7.48 -21.83 3.76
CA MET A 4 -7.35 -22.13 5.18
C MET A 4 -6.45 -21.09 5.87
N ASN A 5 -7.02 -20.26 6.74
CA ASN A 5 -6.24 -19.31 7.52
C ASN A 5 -6.04 -19.81 8.96
N ASN A 6 -4.88 -20.39 9.23
CA ASN A 6 -4.51 -20.87 10.56
C ASN A 6 -3.83 -19.79 11.42
N ASN A 7 -3.70 -18.55 10.93
CA ASN A 7 -2.99 -17.47 11.61
C ASN A 7 -3.98 -16.39 12.12
N LYS A 8 -4.03 -16.19 13.45
CA LYS A 8 -4.90 -15.21 14.10
C LYS A 8 -4.56 -13.74 13.75
N TYR A 9 -3.35 -13.48 13.26
CA TYR A 9 -2.87 -12.14 12.92
C TYR A 9 -3.11 -11.76 11.46
N VAL A 10 -3.67 -12.66 10.64
CA VAL A 10 -3.97 -12.42 9.23
C VAL A 10 -5.48 -12.44 9.04
N LYS A 11 -6.00 -11.48 8.28
CA LYS A 11 -7.41 -11.44 7.88
C LYS A 11 -7.51 -11.30 6.37
N ILE A 12 -8.26 -12.20 5.74
CA ILE A 12 -8.55 -12.14 4.30
C ILE A 12 -9.76 -11.23 4.12
N LEU A 13 -9.59 -10.14 3.38
CA LEU A 13 -10.64 -9.13 3.19
C LEU A 13 -11.55 -9.43 2.00
N ASN A 14 -11.02 -10.01 0.93
CA ASN A 14 -11.80 -10.45 -0.21
C ASN A 14 -11.79 -11.99 -0.32
N SER A 15 -12.80 -12.63 0.28
CA SER A 15 -12.94 -14.09 0.25
C SER A 15 -13.61 -14.63 -1.02
N ASN A 16 -14.14 -13.76 -1.88
CA ASN A 16 -14.84 -14.11 -3.12
C ASN A 16 -13.96 -14.00 -4.36
N TYR A 17 -12.68 -13.65 -4.21
CA TYR A 17 -11.76 -13.53 -5.32
C TYR A 17 -11.52 -14.89 -5.99
N VAL A 18 -11.74 -14.96 -7.31
CA VAL A 18 -11.49 -16.18 -8.09
C VAL A 18 -9.99 -16.29 -8.37
N ILE A 19 -9.37 -17.36 -7.86
CA ILE A 19 -7.93 -17.62 -8.05
C ILE A 19 -7.71 -18.51 -9.29
N CYS A 20 -8.48 -19.58 -9.42
CA CYS A 20 -8.42 -20.50 -10.55
C CYS A 20 -9.72 -21.31 -10.67
N ASN A 21 -9.96 -21.86 -11.86
CA ASN A 21 -11.03 -22.82 -12.11
C ASN A 21 -10.43 -24.21 -12.34
N LEU A 22 -10.99 -25.24 -11.68
CA LEU A 22 -10.60 -26.62 -11.87
C LEU A 22 -11.43 -27.25 -13.00
N THR A 23 -10.78 -27.88 -13.97
CA THR A 23 -11.44 -28.43 -15.17
C THR A 23 -12.09 -29.79 -14.95
N SER A 24 -11.68 -30.52 -13.91
CA SER A 24 -12.18 -31.87 -13.60
C SER A 24 -12.40 -32.05 -12.11
N VAL A 25 -13.44 -32.80 -11.75
CA VAL A 25 -13.80 -33.12 -10.36
C VAL A 25 -12.71 -33.93 -9.64
N LYS A 26 -11.83 -34.61 -10.40
CA LYS A 26 -10.69 -35.37 -9.84
C LYS A 26 -9.42 -34.54 -9.67
N SER A 27 -9.40 -33.29 -10.12
CA SER A 27 -8.22 -32.43 -10.00
C SER A 27 -8.14 -31.79 -8.61
N ASN A 28 -6.94 -31.79 -8.04
CA ASN A 28 -6.66 -31.20 -6.73
C ASN A 28 -5.61 -30.10 -6.87
N ILE A 29 -5.76 -29.04 -6.09
CA ILE A 29 -4.80 -27.94 -6.04
C ILE A 29 -4.39 -27.70 -4.58
N ALA A 30 -3.08 -27.61 -4.35
CA ALA A 30 -2.50 -27.28 -3.06
C ALA A 30 -1.51 -26.14 -3.25
N ILE A 31 -1.74 -25.02 -2.55
CA ILE A 31 -0.91 -23.81 -2.64
C ILE A 31 -0.52 -23.39 -1.23
N ASN A 32 0.78 -23.21 -1.00
CA ASN A 32 1.30 -22.59 0.21
C ASN A 32 1.73 -21.16 -0.09
N ILE A 33 1.11 -20.18 0.57
CA ILE A 33 1.38 -18.76 0.37
C ILE A 33 2.09 -18.22 1.60
N LYS A 34 3.24 -17.57 1.39
CA LYS A 34 3.93 -16.82 2.44
C LYS A 34 3.42 -15.38 2.46
N ILE A 35 2.94 -14.92 3.61
CA ILE A 35 2.50 -13.54 3.83
C ILE A 35 3.58 -12.79 4.61
N GLU A 36 3.90 -11.58 4.18
CA GLU A 36 4.89 -10.70 4.80
C GLU A 36 4.28 -9.30 5.02
N ARG A 37 4.83 -8.53 5.97
CA ARG A 37 4.50 -7.10 6.14
C ARG A 37 5.64 -6.27 5.56
N GLY A 38 5.30 -5.20 4.87
CA GLY A 38 6.26 -4.32 4.22
C GLY A 38 5.63 -2.97 3.87
N ARG A 39 6.36 -2.18 3.08
CA ARG A 39 5.91 -0.86 2.59
C ARG A 39 6.16 -0.76 1.10
N GLY A 40 5.26 -0.07 0.39
CA GLY A 40 5.39 0.19 -1.04
C GLY A 40 5.25 -1.05 -1.90
N TYR A 41 6.06 -1.10 -2.96
CA TYR A 41 6.11 -2.19 -3.93
C TYR A 41 7.50 -2.82 -3.91
N PHE A 42 7.54 -4.15 -3.84
CA PHE A 42 8.78 -4.91 -3.84
C PHE A 42 8.81 -5.88 -5.04
N PRO A 43 9.57 -5.57 -6.10
CA PRO A 43 9.65 -6.43 -7.26
C PRO A 43 10.49 -7.69 -6.96
N VAL A 44 10.11 -8.79 -7.59
CA VAL A 44 10.76 -10.10 -7.44
C VAL A 44 12.23 -10.07 -7.82
N ILE A 45 12.61 -9.23 -8.78
CA ILE A 45 14.00 -9.10 -9.27
C ILE A 45 14.94 -8.62 -8.15
N GLN A 46 14.43 -7.83 -7.19
CA GLN A 46 15.23 -7.29 -6.10
C GLN A 46 15.40 -8.26 -4.91
N ARG A 47 14.75 -9.43 -4.94
CA ARG A 47 14.85 -10.47 -3.90
C ARG A 47 16.22 -11.18 -3.99
N LYS A 48 17.25 -10.56 -3.41
CA LYS A 48 18.60 -11.15 -3.27
C LYS A 48 18.59 -12.18 -2.14
N GLY A 49 19.28 -13.31 -2.31
CA GLY A 49 19.53 -14.28 -1.23
C GLY A 49 18.40 -15.28 -0.94
N SER A 50 17.25 -15.19 -1.59
CA SER A 50 16.28 -16.28 -1.57
C SER A 50 16.82 -17.46 -2.39
N GLN A 51 17.33 -18.49 -1.71
CA GLN A 51 17.69 -19.76 -2.35
C GLN A 51 16.50 -20.20 -3.19
N LYS A 52 16.66 -20.21 -4.53
CA LYS A 52 15.64 -20.69 -5.46
C LYS A 52 15.53 -22.21 -5.29
N LYS A 53 14.83 -22.64 -4.24
CA LYS A 53 14.45 -24.03 -4.06
C LYS A 53 13.46 -24.39 -5.14
N ILE A 54 13.63 -25.58 -5.71
CA ILE A 54 12.70 -26.13 -6.70
C ILE A 54 11.29 -26.17 -6.09
N GLY A 55 10.30 -25.74 -6.86
CA GLY A 55 8.90 -25.69 -6.44
C GLY A 55 8.44 -24.37 -5.81
N LEU A 56 9.31 -23.35 -5.71
CA LEU A 56 8.91 -22.00 -5.29
C LEU A 56 8.72 -21.07 -6.49
N ILE A 57 7.55 -20.45 -6.56
CA ILE A 57 7.25 -19.36 -7.49
C ILE A 57 7.27 -18.06 -6.69
N PHE A 58 8.16 -17.15 -7.07
CA PHE A 58 8.20 -15.83 -6.46
C PHE A 58 7.33 -14.86 -7.26
N LEU A 59 6.56 -14.06 -6.54
CA LEU A 59 5.72 -13.00 -7.09
C LEU A 59 6.21 -11.65 -6.60
N ASP A 60 5.90 -10.62 -7.37
CA ASP A 60 6.00 -9.23 -6.92
C ASP A 60 5.07 -9.00 -5.73
N VAL A 61 5.48 -8.14 -4.81
CA VAL A 61 4.72 -7.86 -3.60
C VAL A 61 4.26 -6.42 -3.59
N CYS A 62 2.94 -6.24 -3.60
CA CYS A 62 2.32 -4.94 -3.37
C CYS A 62 1.86 -4.84 -1.91
N PHE A 63 2.61 -4.09 -1.10
CA PHE A 63 2.22 -3.77 0.27
C PHE A 63 1.38 -2.49 0.36
N ASN A 64 1.31 -1.72 -0.72
CA ASN A 64 0.63 -0.44 -0.74
C ASN A 64 -0.90 -0.63 -0.79
N PRO A 65 -1.67 -0.10 0.19
CA PRO A 65 -3.12 -0.14 0.12
C PRO A 65 -3.71 0.94 -0.82
N ILE A 66 -2.87 1.83 -1.36
CA ILE A 66 -3.26 2.88 -2.30
C ILE A 66 -3.12 2.38 -3.74
N LYS A 67 -4.20 2.48 -4.52
CA LYS A 67 -4.25 2.09 -5.93
C LYS A 67 -3.89 3.26 -6.85
N TYR A 68 -4.40 4.45 -6.53
CA TYR A 68 -4.25 5.61 -7.40
C TYR A 68 -4.22 6.89 -6.56
N VAL A 69 -3.36 7.83 -6.97
CA VAL A 69 -3.34 9.19 -6.45
C VAL A 69 -3.14 10.15 -7.61
N SER A 70 -3.91 11.23 -7.63
CA SER A 70 -3.64 12.38 -8.48
C SER A 70 -3.86 13.68 -7.72
N TYR A 71 -3.23 14.75 -8.20
CA TYR A 71 -3.43 16.07 -7.64
C TYR A 71 -3.51 17.10 -8.76
N SER A 72 -4.18 18.21 -8.49
CA SER A 72 -4.21 19.38 -9.34
C SER A 72 -4.14 20.63 -8.48
N VAL A 73 -3.42 21.63 -8.98
CA VAL A 73 -3.30 22.95 -8.36
C VAL A 73 -3.92 23.98 -9.29
N LYS A 74 -4.75 24.87 -8.73
CA LYS A 74 -5.36 25.98 -9.46
C LYS A 74 -5.25 27.23 -8.62
N THR A 75 -4.84 28.33 -9.22
CA THR A 75 -4.92 29.65 -8.58
C THR A 75 -6.38 30.08 -8.51
N ILE A 76 -6.78 30.60 -7.35
CA ILE A 76 -8.13 31.04 -7.04
C ILE A 76 -8.10 32.44 -6.42
N VAL A 77 -9.19 33.17 -6.62
CA VAL A 77 -9.44 34.42 -5.91
C VAL A 77 -10.19 34.10 -4.62
N PHE A 78 -9.62 34.47 -3.48
CA PHE A 78 -10.20 34.26 -2.15
C PHE A 78 -10.28 35.59 -1.38
N GLY A 79 -11.46 36.18 -1.39
CA GLY A 79 -11.66 37.54 -0.86
C GLY A 79 -10.95 38.56 -1.74
N ASP A 80 -10.15 39.44 -1.12
CA ASP A 80 -9.36 40.47 -1.82
C ASP A 80 -7.99 39.96 -2.31
N ARG A 81 -7.69 38.66 -2.11
CA ARG A 81 -6.44 38.03 -2.55
C ARG A 81 -6.70 37.18 -3.79
N ASP A 82 -5.95 37.43 -4.85
CA ASP A 82 -6.01 36.72 -6.13
C ASP A 82 -4.82 35.75 -6.34
N ASP A 83 -3.96 35.61 -5.33
CA ASP A 83 -2.70 34.84 -5.35
C ASP A 83 -2.75 33.55 -4.50
N VAL A 84 -3.94 32.97 -4.30
CA VAL A 84 -4.11 31.77 -3.47
C VAL A 84 -4.17 30.52 -4.34
N ASP A 85 -3.42 29.48 -3.98
CA ASP A 85 -3.49 28.19 -4.65
C ASP A 85 -4.47 27.22 -3.96
N SER A 86 -5.36 26.62 -4.75
CA SER A 86 -6.25 25.54 -4.35
C SER A 86 -5.68 24.19 -4.80
N LEU A 87 -5.38 23.33 -3.83
CA LEU A 87 -4.92 21.96 -4.04
C LEU A 87 -6.08 20.96 -3.95
N THR A 88 -6.34 20.22 -5.02
CA THR A 88 -7.27 19.09 -5.03
C THR A 88 -6.49 17.79 -5.16
N ILE A 89 -6.72 16.84 -4.24
CA ILE A 89 -6.09 15.51 -4.24
C ILE A 89 -7.18 14.45 -4.36
N VAL A 90 -7.00 13.52 -5.29
CA VAL A 90 -7.87 12.34 -5.48
C VAL A 90 -7.09 11.11 -5.06
N ILE A 91 -7.67 10.30 -4.17
CA ILE A 91 -7.05 9.09 -3.62
C ILE A 91 -8.01 7.92 -3.78
N GLU A 92 -7.57 6.85 -4.44
CA GLU A 92 -8.28 5.58 -4.52
C GLU A 92 -7.52 4.51 -3.72
N THR A 93 -8.20 3.84 -2.79
CA THR A 93 -7.63 2.74 -2.00
C THR A 93 -8.20 1.39 -2.43
N ASN A 94 -7.54 0.32 -2.03
CA ASN A 94 -8.05 -1.04 -2.23
C ASN A 94 -9.08 -1.49 -1.17
N GLY A 95 -9.57 -0.56 -0.34
CA GLY A 95 -10.55 -0.83 0.72
C GLY A 95 -9.97 -1.38 2.02
N ILE A 96 -8.66 -1.62 2.11
CA ILE A 96 -7.99 -2.03 3.36
C ILE A 96 -7.95 -0.88 4.37
N ILE A 97 -7.78 0.35 3.85
CA ILE A 97 -7.76 1.59 4.61
C ILE A 97 -8.67 2.61 3.92
N ASP A 98 -9.36 3.43 4.70
CA ASP A 98 -10.12 4.57 4.19
C ASP A 98 -9.17 5.64 3.61
N SER A 99 -9.58 6.30 2.52
CA SER A 99 -8.76 7.30 1.84
C SER A 99 -8.41 8.49 2.74
N LYS A 100 -9.34 8.94 3.60
CA LYS A 100 -9.10 10.01 4.57
C LYS A 100 -8.08 9.59 5.62
N LEU A 101 -8.21 8.37 6.14
CA LEU A 101 -7.25 7.86 7.12
C LEU A 101 -5.86 7.67 6.52
N ALA A 102 -5.78 7.20 5.27
CA ALA A 102 -4.52 7.11 4.55
C ALA A 102 -3.86 8.49 4.35
N PHE A 103 -4.65 9.49 3.97
CA PHE A 103 -4.17 10.86 3.82
C PHE A 103 -3.62 11.41 5.15
N ILE A 104 -4.39 11.33 6.23
CA ILE A 104 -3.95 11.78 7.58
C ILE A 104 -2.66 11.08 7.98
N THR A 105 -2.60 9.75 7.83
CA THR A 105 -1.40 8.96 8.15
C THR A 105 -0.19 9.44 7.36
N SER A 106 -0.37 9.72 6.06
CA SER A 106 0.72 10.23 5.21
C SER A 106 1.18 11.63 5.62
N SER A 107 0.27 12.52 5.99
CA SER A 107 0.59 13.86 6.48
C SER A 107 1.34 13.83 7.81
N THR A 108 0.94 12.94 8.73
CA THR A 108 1.65 12.73 10.00
C THR A 108 3.07 12.23 9.76
N ILE A 109 3.24 11.20 8.93
CA ILE A 109 4.58 10.69 8.59
C ILE A 109 5.43 11.80 7.96
N LEU A 110 4.87 12.60 7.06
CA LEU A 110 5.58 13.71 6.43
C LEU A 110 6.04 14.76 7.46
N ALA A 111 5.16 15.15 8.38
CA ALA A 111 5.48 16.09 9.45
C ALA A 111 6.59 15.55 10.38
N GLU A 112 6.54 14.27 10.73
CA GLU A 112 7.59 13.60 11.51
C GLU A 112 8.94 13.59 10.76
N GLN A 113 8.95 13.42 9.44
CA GLN A 113 10.20 13.52 8.67
C GLN A 113 10.77 14.95 8.69
N PHE A 114 9.92 15.97 8.66
CA PHE A 114 10.37 17.37 8.71
C PHE A 114 10.82 17.83 10.10
N SER A 115 10.34 17.21 11.18
CA SER A 115 10.66 17.64 12.54
C SER A 115 12.16 17.59 12.84
N ILE A 116 12.89 16.64 12.24
CA ILE A 116 14.34 16.52 12.36
C ILE A 116 15.06 17.82 11.95
N PHE A 117 14.56 18.52 10.93
CA PHE A 117 15.16 19.80 10.48
C PHE A 117 14.83 20.96 11.41
N MET A 118 13.66 20.93 12.06
CA MET A 118 13.27 21.94 13.04
C MET A 118 14.14 21.86 14.29
N ASP A 119 14.46 20.64 14.74
CA ASP A 119 15.37 20.42 15.87
C ASP A 119 16.80 20.87 15.55
N LEU A 120 17.27 20.70 14.31
CA LEU A 120 18.58 21.21 13.90
C LEU A 120 18.66 22.74 13.99
N SER A 121 17.57 23.43 13.65
CA SER A 121 17.51 24.89 13.70
C SER A 121 17.56 25.46 15.13
N SER A 122 17.13 24.69 16.13
CA SER A 122 17.19 25.10 17.54
C SER A 122 18.60 24.93 18.15
N ILE A 123 19.43 24.07 17.56
CA ILE A 123 20.83 23.86 17.93
C ILE A 123 21.75 24.97 17.33
N ILE A 124 21.33 25.61 16.25
CA ILE A 124 22.09 26.66 15.56
C ILE A 124 21.83 28.07 16.16
N LYS A 125 20.98 28.18 17.19
CA LYS A 125 20.84 29.40 18.00
C LYS A 125 21.76 29.38 19.22
#